data_AF-A0A537TR80-F1
#
_entry.id   AF-A0A537TR80-F1
#
_cell.length_a   1.000
_cell.length_b   1.000
_cell.length_c   1.000
_cell.angle_alpha   90.00
_cell.angle_beta   90.00
_cell.angle_gamma   90.00
#
_symmetry.space_group_name_H-M   'P 1'
#
loop_
_entity.id
_entity.type
_entity.pdbx_description
1 polymer ?
#
loop_
_entity_poly.entity_id
_entity_poly.type
_entity_poly.pdbx_seq_one_letter_code
_entity_poly.pdbx_strand_id
1 'polypeptide(L)'
;MRRGPSSPMRLLYSRAVSCTMAFENSSMTRRNLALNVSRGDDTPRPIASWYTEGTSDGVGDRLLMFDNSGTPSLELLRFRRELAAVSGFEEALRQRVGRLDAFVHPAFPQVRAVDRLEGGGLALVSTFTTGRRLSEVFRTTSRSGVQLTFAARVIKDVTSAMADLQKQGPGIAHGGLTPDRIVLTPDGRLVITEHVLGAALERLQLPVNRLWQDLGVLAPENGGGAARLDCRTDVIQLGWMVLSMLLGRR
;
A
#
# COMPACT_ATOMS: atom_id res chain seq x y z
N MET A 1 2.91 -62.89 51.03
CA MET A 1 1.72 -62.02 50.83
C MET A 1 2.00 -61.07 49.69
N ARG A 2 1.33 -61.30 48.55
CA ARG A 2 0.36 -60.39 47.89
C ARG A 2 1.04 -59.34 47.01
N ARG A 3 1.04 -59.59 45.69
CA ARG A 3 0.02 -59.15 44.71
C ARG A 3 0.18 -57.66 44.40
N GLY A 4 0.70 -57.34 43.21
CA GLY A 4 0.44 -56.04 42.57
C GLY A 4 -0.98 -55.98 41.99
N PRO A 5 -1.21 -55.09 41.01
CA PRO A 5 -1.07 -53.64 41.05
C PRO A 5 -2.46 -52.99 41.22
N SER A 6 -2.56 -51.75 41.73
CA SER A 6 -3.76 -50.89 41.57
C SER A 6 -3.61 -49.53 42.26
N SER A 7 -3.96 -48.47 41.51
CA SER A 7 -4.49 -47.19 42.01
C SER A 7 -5.67 -47.41 42.97
N PRO A 8 -6.05 -46.47 43.89
CA PRO A 8 -6.60 -45.17 43.48
C PRO A 8 -6.43 -43.96 44.47
N MET A 9 -6.55 -42.76 43.89
CA MET A 9 -7.41 -41.62 44.32
C MET A 9 -7.51 -41.23 45.82
N ARG A 10 -7.01 -40.04 46.20
CA ARG A 10 -7.82 -38.82 46.51
C ARG A 10 -7.00 -37.60 46.97
N LEU A 11 -7.35 -36.48 46.34
CA LEU A 11 -7.39 -35.07 46.77
C LEU A 11 -6.27 -34.48 47.65
N LEU A 12 -5.51 -33.55 47.05
CA LEU A 12 -5.33 -32.21 47.61
C LEU A 12 -5.51 -31.16 46.50
N TYR A 13 -6.36 -30.18 46.81
CA TYR A 13 -6.82 -29.03 46.04
C TYR A 13 -5.77 -27.91 46.13
N SER A 14 -5.41 -27.22 45.04
CA SER A 14 -5.27 -25.74 45.01
C SER A 14 -4.74 -25.23 43.66
N ARG A 15 -5.61 -24.49 42.97
CA ARG A 15 -5.35 -23.38 42.01
C ARG A 15 -4.55 -23.66 40.74
N ALA A 16 -5.28 -24.10 39.72
CA ALA A 16 -4.99 -23.74 38.33
C ALA A 16 -5.25 -22.23 38.13
N VAL A 17 -4.23 -21.50 37.69
CA VAL A 17 -4.40 -20.17 37.11
C VAL A 17 -4.90 -20.37 35.69
N SER A 18 -6.21 -20.20 35.50
CA SER A 18 -6.79 -20.00 34.19
C SER A 18 -6.36 -18.61 33.72
N CYS A 19 -5.38 -18.53 32.81
CA CYS A 19 -5.11 -17.31 32.06
C CYS A 19 -6.13 -17.26 30.92
N THR A 20 -7.35 -16.85 31.25
CA THR A 20 -8.32 -16.41 30.27
C THR A 20 -7.73 -15.15 29.63
N MET A 21 -7.33 -15.23 28.36
CA MET A 21 -6.99 -14.05 27.58
C MET A 21 -8.22 -13.15 27.51
N ALA A 22 -8.25 -12.14 28.38
CA ALA A 22 -9.03 -10.94 28.14
C ALA A 22 -8.42 -10.29 26.89
N PHE A 23 -9.04 -10.53 25.74
CA PHE A 23 -8.97 -9.60 24.62
C PHE A 23 -9.65 -8.32 25.09
N GLU A 24 -8.89 -7.45 25.75
CA GLU A 24 -9.31 -6.09 26.00
C GLU A 24 -9.52 -5.41 24.65
N ASN A 25 -10.76 -5.01 24.43
CA ASN A 25 -11.23 -4.17 23.34
C ASN A 25 -10.27 -2.98 23.15
N SER A 26 -9.39 -3.07 22.16
CA SER A 26 -8.73 -1.88 21.62
C SER A 26 -9.80 -1.04 20.92
N SER A 27 -10.14 0.06 21.56
CA SER A 27 -11.07 1.08 21.11
C SER A 27 -10.69 1.61 19.72
N MET A 28 -11.39 1.15 18.68
CA MET A 28 -11.44 1.79 17.36
C MET A 28 -11.83 3.27 17.55
N THR A 29 -10.89 4.18 17.30
CA THR A 29 -11.17 5.61 17.42
C THR A 29 -11.92 6.06 16.16
N ARG A 30 -13.25 6.12 16.29
CA ARG A 30 -14.19 6.58 15.25
C ARG A 30 -13.94 8.06 14.94
N ARG A 31 -13.70 8.41 13.67
CA ARG A 31 -13.64 9.79 13.20
C ARG A 31 -14.48 9.95 11.94
N ASN A 32 -15.41 10.89 11.97
CA ASN A 32 -16.22 11.28 10.81
C ASN A 32 -15.39 12.23 9.94
N LEU A 33 -15.35 11.98 8.64
CA LEU A 33 -14.75 12.87 7.65
C LEU A 33 -15.60 12.78 6.38
N ALA A 34 -16.33 13.85 6.05
CA ALA A 34 -17.13 13.86 4.84
C ALA A 34 -16.21 14.12 3.63
N LEU A 35 -16.36 13.31 2.58
CA LEU A 35 -15.73 13.55 1.29
C LEU A 35 -16.82 13.87 0.27
N ASN A 36 -16.68 15.00 -0.39
CA ASN A 36 -17.48 15.31 -1.58
C ASN A 36 -16.89 14.57 -2.79
N VAL A 37 -17.09 13.26 -2.85
CA VAL A 37 -16.80 12.49 -4.07
C VAL A 37 -17.91 12.77 -5.07
N SER A 38 -17.68 13.73 -5.96
CA SER A 38 -18.62 14.04 -7.04
C SER A 38 -18.57 12.91 -8.08
N ARG A 39 -19.56 12.02 -8.07
CA ARG A 39 -19.90 11.22 -9.25
C ARG A 39 -20.63 12.13 -10.23
N GLY A 40 -20.30 12.01 -11.52
CA GLY A 40 -21.08 12.64 -12.57
C GLY A 40 -22.56 12.29 -12.41
N ASP A 41 -23.37 13.35 -12.36
CA ASP A 41 -24.84 13.40 -12.36
C ASP A 41 -25.56 12.48 -11.36
N ASP A 42 -25.55 12.86 -10.07
CA ASP A 42 -26.64 12.56 -9.14
C ASP A 42 -26.45 13.37 -7.84
N THR A 43 -27.57 13.80 -7.24
CA THR A 43 -27.63 14.63 -6.01
C THR A 43 -26.66 14.13 -4.90
N PRO A 44 -25.99 15.03 -4.14
CA PRO A 44 -25.06 14.62 -3.10
C PRO A 44 -25.83 13.95 -1.96
N ARG A 45 -25.87 12.62 -1.97
CA ARG A 45 -26.31 11.85 -0.80
C ARG A 45 -25.13 11.81 0.19
N PRO A 46 -25.34 12.14 1.47
CA PRO A 46 -24.30 11.99 2.48
C PRO A 46 -24.07 10.49 2.66
N ILE A 47 -23.08 9.94 1.96
CA ILE A 47 -22.59 8.59 2.21
C ILE A 47 -21.92 8.69 3.58
N ALA A 48 -22.49 8.01 4.58
CA ALA A 48 -21.82 7.79 5.85
C ALA A 48 -20.60 6.89 5.60
N SER A 49 -19.53 7.48 5.09
CA SER A 49 -18.26 6.81 4.82
C SER A 49 -17.56 6.62 6.15
N TRP A 50 -17.69 5.43 6.71
CA TRP A 50 -16.83 4.99 7.79
C TRP A 50 -15.49 4.57 7.20
N TYR A 51 -14.40 4.89 7.91
CA TYR A 51 -13.05 4.55 7.51
C TYR A 51 -12.45 3.58 8.52
N THR A 52 -11.76 2.56 8.02
CA THR A 52 -10.82 1.75 8.82
C THR A 52 -9.41 2.14 8.43
N GLU A 53 -8.53 2.33 9.42
CA GLU A 53 -7.10 2.51 9.19
C GLU A 53 -6.53 1.24 8.52
N GLY A 54 -5.93 1.44 7.36
CA GLY A 54 -5.20 0.43 6.62
C GLY A 54 -3.70 0.48 6.96
N THR A 55 -2.87 0.36 5.93
CA THR A 55 -1.41 0.40 6.08
C THR A 55 -0.85 1.81 5.94
N SER A 56 0.28 2.07 6.58
CA SER A 56 1.03 3.34 6.45
C SER A 56 2.44 3.10 5.93
N ASP A 57 2.95 4.03 5.13
CA ASP A 57 4.34 4.04 4.64
C ASP A 57 4.94 5.47 4.65
N GLY A 58 6.06 5.65 3.95
CA GLY A 58 6.72 6.95 3.77
C GLY A 58 5.86 8.03 3.11
N VAL A 59 4.90 7.66 2.28
CA VAL A 59 4.05 8.58 1.51
C VAL A 59 2.82 9.00 2.31
N GLY A 60 2.25 8.10 3.12
CA GLY A 60 1.05 8.41 3.87
C GLY A 60 0.32 7.22 4.47
N ASP A 61 -0.90 7.47 4.90
CA ASP A 61 -1.79 6.50 5.52
C ASP A 61 -2.87 6.06 4.53
N ARG A 62 -3.15 4.76 4.45
CA ARG A 62 -4.28 4.24 3.68
C ARG A 62 -5.50 4.14 4.58
N LEU A 63 -6.63 4.63 4.10
CA LEU A 63 -7.93 4.53 4.75
C LEU A 63 -8.88 3.79 3.81
N LEU A 64 -9.59 2.81 4.33
CA LEU A 64 -10.57 2.05 3.54
C LEU A 64 -11.94 2.68 3.67
N MET A 65 -12.54 3.04 2.54
CA MET A 65 -13.92 3.51 2.47
C MET A 65 -14.84 2.41 2.02
N PHE A 66 -15.94 2.29 2.73
CA PHE A 66 -16.94 1.27 2.48
C PHE A 66 -18.18 1.90 1.87
N ASP A 67 -18.79 1.17 0.95
CA ASP A 67 -20.10 1.55 0.43
C ASP A 67 -21.22 1.18 1.42
N ASN A 68 -22.46 1.45 1.03
CA ASN A 68 -23.65 1.15 1.83
C ASN A 68 -23.89 -0.36 2.05
N SER A 69 -23.17 -1.24 1.34
CA SER A 69 -23.22 -2.70 1.56
C SER A 69 -22.21 -3.17 2.62
N GLY A 70 -21.35 -2.27 3.10
CA GLY A 70 -20.26 -2.61 3.99
C GLY A 70 -19.09 -3.31 3.30
N THR A 71 -19.00 -3.20 1.97
CA THR A 71 -17.86 -3.67 1.18
C THR A 71 -16.90 -2.50 0.92
N PRO A 72 -15.59 -2.64 1.17
CA PRO A 72 -14.65 -1.58 0.87
C PRO A 72 -14.62 -1.38 -0.64
N SER A 73 -15.06 -0.19 -1.07
CA SER A 73 -15.19 0.16 -2.49
C SER A 73 -14.04 1.05 -2.95
N LEU A 74 -13.49 1.86 -2.03
CA LEU A 74 -12.43 2.81 -2.31
C LEU A 74 -11.31 2.72 -1.27
N GLU A 75 -10.09 2.97 -1.69
CA GLU A 75 -8.93 3.21 -0.86
C GLU A 75 -8.54 4.67 -0.98
N LEU A 76 -8.32 5.33 0.16
CA LEU A 76 -7.75 6.66 0.24
C LEU A 76 -6.31 6.57 0.70
N LEU A 77 -5.37 7.08 -0.08
CA LEU A 77 -4.05 7.43 0.40
C LEU A 77 -4.08 8.88 0.90
N ARG A 78 -4.15 9.08 2.21
CA ARG A 78 -3.95 10.38 2.84
C ARG A 78 -2.46 10.67 2.89
N PHE A 79 -2.00 11.66 2.14
CA PHE A 79 -0.59 12.04 2.09
C PHE A 79 -0.12 12.62 3.42
N ARG A 80 1.15 12.35 3.76
CA ARG A 80 1.84 13.08 4.83
C ARG A 80 1.80 14.57 4.53
N ARG A 81 1.57 15.37 5.58
CA ARG A 81 1.38 16.82 5.45
C ARG A 81 2.61 17.49 4.85
N GLU A 82 3.80 17.00 5.18
CA GLU A 82 5.08 17.53 4.71
C GLU A 82 5.21 17.37 3.19
N LEU A 83 4.74 16.26 2.62
CA LEU A 83 4.74 16.02 1.17
C LEU A 83 3.71 16.89 0.48
N ALA A 84 2.48 16.92 1.01
CA ALA A 84 1.37 17.69 0.45
C ALA A 84 1.61 19.22 0.51
N ALA A 85 2.47 19.68 1.41
CA ALA A 85 2.85 21.09 1.55
C ALA A 85 3.92 21.54 0.55
N VAL A 86 4.60 20.63 -0.16
CA VAL A 86 5.61 20.99 -1.16
C VAL A 86 4.96 21.68 -2.35
N SER A 87 5.56 22.80 -2.76
CA SER A 87 5.08 23.60 -3.89
C SER A 87 4.98 22.75 -5.16
N GLY A 88 3.81 22.80 -5.81
CA GLY A 88 3.54 22.05 -7.04
C GLY A 88 3.29 20.55 -6.86
N PHE A 89 3.33 19.99 -5.64
CA PHE A 89 3.05 18.57 -5.41
C PHE A 89 1.64 18.18 -5.85
N GLU A 90 0.61 18.88 -5.33
CA GLU A 90 -0.79 18.61 -5.67
C GLU A 90 -1.07 18.84 -7.16
N GLU A 91 -0.53 19.92 -7.73
CA GLU A 91 -0.69 20.24 -9.15
C GLU A 91 -0.10 19.14 -10.04
N ALA A 92 1.12 18.70 -9.74
CA ALA A 92 1.77 17.61 -10.48
C ALA A 92 1.00 16.29 -10.35
N LEU A 93 0.42 16.01 -9.17
CA LEU A 93 -0.43 14.85 -8.95
C LEU A 93 -1.70 14.92 -9.81
N ARG A 94 -2.43 16.04 -9.75
CA ARG A 94 -3.67 16.26 -10.52
C ARG A 94 -3.42 16.17 -12.03
N GLN A 95 -2.34 16.79 -12.51
CA GLN A 95 -1.92 16.69 -13.91
C GLN A 95 -1.63 15.23 -14.31
N ARG A 96 -0.96 14.46 -13.45
CA ARG A 96 -0.68 13.05 -13.74
C ARG A 96 -1.96 12.22 -13.77
N VAL A 97 -2.89 12.45 -12.85
CA VAL A 97 -4.21 11.80 -12.85
C VAL A 97 -4.95 12.11 -14.15
N GLY A 98 -5.02 13.38 -14.57
CA GLY A 98 -5.67 13.75 -15.82
C GLY A 98 -5.02 13.12 -17.07
N ARG A 99 -3.69 13.03 -17.11
CA ARG A 99 -2.97 12.36 -18.21
C ARG A 99 -3.23 10.87 -18.31
N LEU A 100 -3.64 10.23 -17.21
CA LEU A 100 -3.87 8.79 -17.11
C LEU A 100 -5.36 8.44 -16.94
N ASP A 101 -6.27 9.39 -17.15
CA ASP A 101 -7.71 9.19 -16.95
C ASP A 101 -8.29 8.08 -17.84
N ALA A 102 -7.83 8.00 -19.10
CA ALA A 102 -8.21 6.97 -20.05
C ALA A 102 -7.43 5.64 -19.89
N PHE A 103 -6.44 5.58 -19.00
CA PHE A 103 -5.63 4.39 -18.80
C PHE A 103 -6.37 3.37 -17.91
N VAL A 104 -7.02 2.40 -18.56
CA VAL A 104 -7.70 1.28 -17.89
C VAL A 104 -6.89 0.01 -18.07
N HIS A 105 -6.42 -0.56 -16.96
CA HIS A 105 -5.56 -1.74 -17.00
C HIS A 105 -5.77 -2.64 -15.77
N PRO A 106 -5.89 -3.98 -15.92
CA PRO A 106 -6.24 -4.88 -14.81
C PRO A 106 -5.19 -4.96 -13.69
N ALA A 107 -3.94 -4.58 -13.97
CA ALA A 107 -2.88 -4.51 -12.97
C ALA A 107 -2.78 -3.16 -12.25
N PHE A 108 -3.67 -2.19 -12.52
CA PHE A 108 -3.68 -0.89 -11.84
C PHE A 108 -5.09 -0.55 -11.37
N PRO A 109 -5.28 -0.15 -10.10
CA PRO A 109 -6.60 0.30 -9.66
C PRO A 109 -6.95 1.63 -10.33
N GLN A 110 -8.22 1.79 -10.67
CA GLN A 110 -8.69 3.05 -11.24
C GLN A 110 -8.60 4.15 -10.18
N VAL A 111 -7.88 5.22 -10.51
CA VAL A 111 -7.87 6.45 -9.71
C VAL A 111 -9.17 7.19 -9.96
N ARG A 112 -9.83 7.64 -8.89
CA ARG A 112 -11.11 8.33 -8.93
C ARG A 112 -10.94 9.84 -8.82
N ALA A 113 -10.10 10.27 -7.88
CA ALA A 113 -9.98 11.68 -7.54
C ALA A 113 -8.69 11.96 -6.78
N VAL A 114 -8.35 13.24 -6.74
CA VAL A 114 -7.43 13.84 -5.78
C VAL A 114 -8.26 14.82 -4.97
N ASP A 115 -8.43 14.57 -3.68
CA ASP A 115 -9.35 15.33 -2.83
C ASP A 115 -8.63 15.99 -1.67
N ARG A 116 -9.18 17.12 -1.22
CA ARG A 116 -8.78 17.75 0.03
C ARG A 116 -9.74 17.31 1.13
N LEU A 117 -9.17 16.75 2.19
CA LEU A 117 -9.91 16.22 3.33
C LEU A 117 -10.44 17.36 4.21
N GLU A 118 -11.59 17.14 4.87
CA GLU A 118 -12.08 18.04 5.92
C GLU A 118 -11.04 18.16 7.06
N GLY A 119 -10.80 19.37 7.56
CA GLY A 119 -9.74 19.61 8.55
C GLY A 119 -8.32 19.68 7.95
N GLY A 120 -8.19 19.58 6.63
CA GLY A 120 -6.94 19.78 5.91
C GLY A 120 -6.19 18.47 5.60
N GLY A 121 -5.44 18.50 4.51
CA GLY A 121 -4.71 17.34 3.98
C GLY A 121 -5.14 17.00 2.57
N LEU A 122 -4.26 16.31 1.84
CA LEU A 122 -4.48 15.86 0.48
C LEU A 122 -4.65 14.34 0.49
N ALA A 123 -5.55 13.81 -0.33
CA ALA A 123 -5.72 12.39 -0.52
C ALA A 123 -5.84 12.01 -2.00
N LEU A 124 -5.30 10.84 -2.33
CA LEU A 124 -5.59 10.15 -3.58
C LEU A 124 -6.66 9.10 -3.33
N VAL A 125 -7.74 9.14 -4.10
CA VAL A 125 -8.85 8.18 -4.03
C VAL A 125 -8.74 7.21 -5.19
N SER A 126 -8.71 5.90 -4.92
CA SER A 126 -8.73 4.85 -5.95
C SER A 126 -9.67 3.71 -5.59
N THR A 127 -10.04 2.90 -6.58
CA THR A 127 -10.75 1.63 -6.31
C THR A 127 -9.93 0.75 -5.36
N PHE A 128 -10.57 0.24 -4.31
CA PHE A 128 -9.90 -0.66 -3.37
C PHE A 128 -9.49 -1.97 -4.04
N THR A 129 -8.26 -2.43 -3.75
CA THR A 129 -7.77 -3.73 -4.22
C THR A 129 -7.65 -4.69 -3.05
N THR A 130 -8.46 -5.75 -3.06
CA THR A 130 -8.37 -6.80 -2.03
C THR A 130 -7.13 -7.65 -2.21
N GLY A 131 -6.43 -7.96 -1.12
CA GLY A 131 -5.27 -8.85 -1.13
C GLY A 131 -4.26 -8.49 -0.04
N ARG A 132 -3.08 -9.10 -0.14
CA ARG A 132 -1.94 -8.82 0.76
C ARG A 132 -0.89 -8.01 0.02
N ARG A 133 -0.40 -6.93 0.62
CA ARG A 133 0.74 -6.19 0.05
C ARG A 133 2.00 -7.05 0.09
N LEU A 134 2.88 -6.95 -0.91
CA LEU A 134 4.13 -7.73 -0.94
C LEU A 134 5.02 -7.43 0.26
N SER A 135 4.94 -6.21 0.80
CA SER A 135 5.62 -5.86 2.04
C SER A 135 5.23 -6.77 3.22
N GLU A 136 3.97 -7.17 3.33
CA GLU A 136 3.48 -8.12 4.34
C GLU A 136 3.91 -9.55 4.05
N VAL A 137 3.89 -9.95 2.77
CA VAL A 137 4.35 -11.27 2.35
C VAL A 137 5.81 -11.47 2.76
N PHE A 138 6.66 -10.44 2.59
CA PHE A 138 8.07 -10.49 3.00
C PHE A 138 8.26 -10.59 4.52
N ARG A 139 7.37 -9.98 5.32
CA ARG A 139 7.46 -10.07 6.78
C ARG A 139 7.13 -11.48 7.28
N THR A 140 6.14 -12.13 6.67
CA THR A 140 5.69 -13.46 7.10
C THR A 140 6.61 -14.59 6.66
N THR A 141 7.31 -14.42 5.53
CA THR A 141 8.23 -15.43 4.99
C THR A 141 9.59 -15.32 5.65
N SER A 142 9.65 -15.60 6.95
CA SER A 142 10.89 -15.59 7.72
C SER A 142 11.70 -16.86 7.42
N ARG A 143 12.84 -16.71 6.73
CA ARG A 143 14.00 -17.63 6.59
C ARG A 143 14.06 -18.63 5.44
N SER A 144 12.99 -18.92 4.71
CA SER A 144 13.10 -19.57 3.39
C SER A 144 12.78 -18.52 2.35
N GLY A 145 13.74 -18.10 1.51
CA GLY A 145 13.51 -17.10 0.46
C GLY A 145 12.19 -17.35 -0.30
N VAL A 146 11.58 -16.29 -0.81
CA VAL A 146 10.35 -16.44 -1.60
C VAL A 146 10.64 -17.39 -2.77
N GLN A 147 9.74 -18.35 -3.02
CA GLN A 147 9.96 -19.38 -4.05
C GLN A 147 10.39 -18.72 -5.37
N LEU A 148 11.47 -19.24 -6.00
CA LEU A 148 12.04 -18.70 -7.24
C LEU A 148 10.98 -18.47 -8.33
N THR A 149 9.97 -19.34 -8.38
CA THR A 149 8.80 -19.26 -9.27
C THR A 149 7.98 -18.00 -9.04
N PHE A 150 7.75 -17.61 -7.78
CA PHE A 150 7.04 -16.38 -7.44
C PHE A 150 7.87 -15.14 -7.76
N ALA A 151 9.18 -15.16 -7.48
CA ALA A 151 10.07 -14.06 -7.86
C ALA A 151 10.10 -13.84 -9.39
N ALA A 152 10.18 -14.93 -10.16
CA ALA A 152 10.09 -14.88 -11.62
C ALA A 152 8.74 -14.34 -12.11
N ARG A 153 7.64 -14.72 -11.44
CA ARG A 153 6.31 -14.18 -11.73
C ARG A 153 6.24 -12.67 -11.48
N VAL A 154 6.79 -12.20 -10.36
CA VAL A 154 6.83 -10.77 -10.03
C VAL A 154 7.60 -10.00 -11.10
N ILE A 155 8.77 -10.50 -11.53
CA ILE A 155 9.51 -9.88 -12.64
C ILE A 155 8.61 -9.77 -13.87
N LYS A 156 8.02 -10.88 -14.31
CA LYS A 156 7.21 -10.92 -15.54
C LYS A 156 6.01 -9.97 -15.46
N ASP A 157 5.17 -10.14 -14.45
CA ASP A 157 3.87 -9.48 -14.36
C ASP A 157 4.06 -7.97 -14.10
N VAL A 158 5.00 -7.60 -13.20
CA VAL A 158 5.28 -6.18 -12.90
C VAL A 158 5.98 -5.49 -14.06
N THR A 159 6.97 -6.13 -14.70
CA THR A 159 7.64 -5.51 -15.88
C THR A 159 6.66 -5.27 -17.01
N SER A 160 5.77 -6.24 -17.29
CA SER A 160 4.75 -6.10 -18.34
C SER A 160 3.81 -4.93 -18.05
N ALA A 161 3.25 -4.88 -16.84
CA ALA A 161 2.34 -3.80 -16.44
C ALA A 161 3.02 -2.42 -16.47
N MET A 162 4.28 -2.34 -16.02
CA MET A 162 5.06 -1.11 -16.03
C MET A 162 5.38 -0.64 -17.45
N ALA A 163 5.65 -1.55 -18.38
CA ALA A 163 5.84 -1.20 -19.79
C ALA A 163 4.55 -0.60 -20.39
N ASP A 164 3.38 -1.15 -20.07
CA ASP A 164 2.09 -0.63 -20.56
C ASP A 164 1.73 0.74 -19.95
N LEU A 165 2.11 0.98 -18.70
CA LEU A 165 2.03 2.31 -18.09
C LEU A 165 2.97 3.31 -18.80
N GLN A 166 4.23 2.93 -19.05
CA GLN A 166 5.22 3.80 -19.69
C GLN A 166 4.85 4.17 -21.14
N LYS A 167 4.10 3.31 -21.84
CA LYS A 167 3.56 3.60 -23.18
C LYS A 167 2.54 4.75 -23.21
N GLN A 168 1.99 5.16 -22.06
CA GLN A 168 1.05 6.29 -21.97
C GLN A 168 1.71 7.64 -22.28
N GLY A 169 3.04 7.69 -22.37
CA GLY A 169 3.76 8.80 -23.02
C GLY A 169 5.03 9.23 -22.30
N PRO A 170 5.71 10.25 -22.83
CA PRO A 170 6.96 10.75 -22.27
C PRO A 170 6.82 11.17 -20.80
N GLY A 171 7.83 10.82 -20.00
CA GLY A 171 7.85 11.09 -18.57
C GLY A 171 6.87 10.27 -17.74
N ILE A 172 6.14 9.31 -18.32
CA ILE A 172 5.33 8.38 -17.55
C ILE A 172 6.21 7.27 -16.97
N ALA A 173 6.36 7.30 -15.66
CA ALA A 173 6.94 6.27 -14.82
C ALA A 173 6.10 6.17 -13.54
N HIS A 174 6.20 5.04 -12.83
CA HIS A 174 5.58 4.93 -11.50
C HIS A 174 6.35 5.78 -10.50
N GLY A 175 7.69 5.73 -10.52
CA GLY A 175 8.61 6.61 -9.78
C GLY A 175 8.65 6.39 -8.26
N GLY A 176 7.60 5.83 -7.68
CA GLY A 176 7.52 5.47 -6.25
C GLY A 176 7.35 3.97 -5.96
N LEU A 177 7.74 3.08 -6.88
CA LEU A 177 7.43 1.64 -6.76
C LEU A 177 8.11 1.04 -5.54
N THR A 178 7.37 0.31 -4.71
CA THR A 178 7.85 -0.33 -3.47
C THR A 178 7.02 -1.59 -3.21
N PRO A 179 7.47 -2.51 -2.32
CA PRO A 179 6.67 -3.68 -1.94
C PRO A 179 5.32 -3.32 -1.31
N ASP A 180 5.23 -2.14 -0.68
CA ASP A 180 3.99 -1.61 -0.12
C ASP A 180 3.00 -1.22 -1.22
N ARG A 181 3.39 -1.09 -2.49
CA ARG A 181 2.51 -0.69 -3.61
C ARG A 181 2.14 -1.83 -4.55
N ILE A 182 2.48 -3.07 -4.20
CA ILE A 182 2.09 -4.23 -4.98
C ILE A 182 1.22 -5.13 -4.10
N VAL A 183 -0.02 -5.35 -4.53
CA VAL A 183 -0.99 -6.20 -3.86
C VAL A 183 -1.05 -7.54 -4.58
N LEU A 184 -0.81 -8.62 -3.83
CA LEU A 184 -1.13 -9.98 -4.24
C LEU A 184 -2.59 -10.27 -3.86
N THR A 185 -3.44 -10.28 -4.88
CA THR A 185 -4.87 -10.58 -4.77
C THR A 185 -5.12 -12.06 -4.41
N PRO A 186 -6.28 -12.41 -3.83
CA PRO A 186 -6.61 -13.80 -3.48
C PRO A 186 -6.63 -14.76 -4.69
N ASP A 187 -6.97 -14.27 -5.88
CA ASP A 187 -6.91 -15.01 -7.16
C ASP A 187 -5.50 -15.00 -7.78
N GLY A 188 -4.50 -14.51 -7.03
CA GLY A 188 -3.09 -14.62 -7.37
C GLY A 188 -2.57 -13.58 -8.35
N ARG A 189 -3.37 -12.59 -8.76
CA ARG A 189 -2.90 -11.46 -9.59
C ARG A 189 -2.08 -10.47 -8.78
N LEU A 190 -1.11 -9.82 -9.43
CA LEU A 190 -0.36 -8.70 -8.89
C LEU A 190 -0.98 -7.39 -9.40
N VAL A 191 -1.35 -6.52 -8.48
CA VAL A 191 -1.91 -5.19 -8.76
C VAL A 191 -0.99 -4.13 -8.18
N ILE A 192 -0.62 -3.14 -9.00
CA ILE A 192 0.28 -2.05 -8.68
C ILE A 192 -0.56 -0.81 -8.35
N THR A 193 -0.53 -0.39 -7.10
CA THR A 193 -1.33 0.74 -6.60
C THR A 193 -0.57 2.06 -6.78
N GLU A 194 -1.28 3.18 -6.83
CA GLU A 194 -0.67 4.53 -6.72
C GLU A 194 0.27 4.92 -7.88
N HIS A 195 0.02 4.40 -9.08
CA HIS A 195 0.84 4.62 -10.28
C HIS A 195 0.90 6.08 -10.81
N VAL A 196 0.07 6.97 -10.24
CA VAL A 196 0.00 8.39 -10.60
C VAL A 196 0.93 9.28 -9.77
N LEU A 197 1.69 8.72 -8.82
CA LEU A 197 2.47 9.53 -7.87
C LEU A 197 3.78 10.09 -8.42
N GLY A 198 4.38 9.46 -9.44
CA GLY A 198 5.76 9.74 -9.85
C GLY A 198 6.08 11.23 -10.05
N ALA A 199 5.24 11.96 -10.78
CA ALA A 199 5.43 13.40 -11.04
C ALA A 199 5.33 14.26 -9.77
N ALA A 200 4.49 13.87 -8.81
CA ALA A 200 4.34 14.59 -7.55
C ALA A 200 5.53 14.32 -6.62
N LEU A 201 5.99 13.06 -6.55
CA LEU A 201 7.19 12.70 -5.79
C LEU A 201 8.45 13.38 -6.32
N GLU A 202 8.53 13.62 -7.63
CA GLU A 202 9.66 14.34 -8.23
C GLU A 202 9.72 15.80 -7.78
N ARG A 203 8.59 16.44 -7.41
CA ARG A 203 8.57 17.81 -6.86
C ARG A 203 9.27 17.93 -5.51
N LEU A 204 9.45 16.82 -4.79
CA LEU A 204 10.15 16.81 -3.51
C LEU A 204 11.64 17.13 -3.67
N GLN A 205 12.22 16.88 -4.85
CA GLN A 205 13.64 17.11 -5.17
C GLN A 205 14.59 16.55 -4.09
N LEU A 206 14.24 15.39 -3.52
CA LEU A 206 15.01 14.78 -2.45
C LEU A 206 16.34 14.23 -3.00
N PRO A 207 17.44 14.35 -2.24
CA PRO A 207 18.66 13.60 -2.55
C PRO A 207 18.40 12.09 -2.40
N VAL A 208 19.19 11.27 -3.11
CA VAL A 208 18.98 9.81 -3.20
C VAL A 208 18.91 9.12 -1.83
N ASN A 209 19.74 9.54 -0.88
CA ASN A 209 19.74 8.99 0.49
C ASN A 209 18.44 9.26 1.24
N ARG A 210 17.89 10.47 1.13
CA ARG A 210 16.61 10.86 1.75
C ARG A 210 15.44 10.17 1.08
N LEU A 211 15.46 10.07 -0.25
CA LEU A 211 14.44 9.34 -1.00
C LEU A 211 14.36 7.87 -0.54
N TRP A 212 15.52 7.22 -0.33
CA TRP A 212 15.59 5.87 0.21
C TRP A 212 15.07 5.79 1.65
N GLN A 213 15.58 6.65 2.55
CA GLN A 213 15.23 6.63 3.97
C GLN A 213 13.76 6.95 4.23
N ASP A 214 13.22 7.94 3.52
CA ASP A 214 11.89 8.47 3.78
C ASP A 214 10.82 7.68 3.02
N LEU A 215 11.10 7.28 1.76
CA LEU A 215 10.11 6.69 0.86
C LEU A 215 10.43 5.25 0.43
N GLY A 216 11.59 4.71 0.77
CA GLY A 216 12.00 3.35 0.38
C GLY A 216 12.30 3.22 -1.12
N VAL A 217 12.62 4.33 -1.79
CA VAL A 217 12.85 4.36 -3.24
C VAL A 217 14.33 4.47 -3.58
N LEU A 218 14.88 3.46 -4.27
CA LEU A 218 16.19 3.53 -4.90
C LEU A 218 16.07 4.16 -6.27
N ALA A 219 16.82 5.23 -6.46
CA ALA A 219 16.84 6.00 -7.68
C ALA A 219 18.27 6.43 -8.02
N PRO A 220 18.58 6.62 -9.32
CA PRO A 220 19.82 7.29 -9.71
C PRO A 220 19.71 8.79 -9.40
N GLU A 221 20.86 9.43 -9.17
CA GLU A 221 20.94 10.88 -9.08
C GLU A 221 20.74 11.53 -10.48
N ASN A 222 20.17 12.73 -10.49
CA ASN A 222 20.13 13.61 -11.64
C ASN A 222 21.37 14.53 -11.65
N GLY A 223 21.56 15.30 -12.72
CA GLY A 223 22.72 16.21 -12.83
C GLY A 223 22.75 17.37 -11.80
N GLY A 224 21.70 17.52 -10.99
CA GLY A 224 21.56 18.57 -9.97
C GLY A 224 21.59 18.06 -8.53
N GLY A 225 21.99 16.80 -8.28
CA GLY A 225 22.12 16.26 -6.92
C GLY A 225 20.83 15.70 -6.30
N ALA A 226 19.70 15.78 -6.99
CA ALA A 226 18.44 15.18 -6.55
C ALA A 226 18.21 13.82 -7.22
N ALA A 227 17.38 12.98 -6.60
CA ALA A 227 16.97 11.72 -7.20
C ALA A 227 16.12 11.96 -8.45
N ARG A 228 16.40 11.23 -9.54
CA ARG A 228 15.57 11.19 -10.74
C ARG A 228 14.49 10.13 -10.57
N LEU A 229 13.22 10.44 -10.87
CA LEU A 229 12.11 9.48 -10.79
C LEU A 229 11.53 9.18 -12.18
N ASP A 230 12.11 8.20 -12.85
CA ASP A 230 11.82 7.83 -14.24
C ASP A 230 11.69 6.31 -14.44
N CYS A 231 11.56 5.86 -15.69
CA CYS A 231 11.47 4.44 -16.01
C CYS A 231 12.69 3.63 -15.54
N ARG A 232 13.87 4.25 -15.47
CA ARG A 232 15.09 3.60 -14.93
C ARG A 232 14.96 3.36 -13.43
N THR A 233 14.31 4.27 -12.71
CA THR A 233 13.99 4.12 -11.29
C THR A 233 13.08 2.93 -11.05
N ASP A 234 12.05 2.75 -11.88
CA ASP A 234 11.14 1.61 -11.78
C ASP A 234 11.87 0.27 -11.95
N VAL A 235 12.80 0.19 -12.91
CA VAL A 235 13.62 -1.00 -13.16
C VAL A 235 14.57 -1.29 -12.00
N ILE A 236 15.24 -0.26 -11.47
CA ILE A 236 16.14 -0.40 -10.31
C ILE A 236 15.36 -0.91 -9.09
N GLN A 237 14.20 -0.33 -8.82
CA GLN A 237 13.34 -0.75 -7.72
C GLN A 237 12.84 -2.17 -7.88
N LEU A 238 12.40 -2.58 -9.08
CA LEU A 238 11.99 -3.95 -9.34
C LEU A 238 13.14 -4.93 -9.12
N GLY A 239 14.33 -4.62 -9.64
CA GLY A 239 15.53 -5.43 -9.46
C GLY A 239 15.88 -5.60 -7.98
N TRP A 240 15.84 -4.51 -7.20
CA TRP A 240 16.06 -4.56 -5.75
C TRP A 240 15.01 -5.41 -5.04
N MET A 241 13.72 -5.21 -5.30
CA MET A 241 12.65 -5.98 -4.67
C MET A 241 12.80 -7.49 -4.93
N VAL A 242 13.13 -7.87 -6.16
CA VAL A 242 13.33 -9.27 -6.54
C VAL A 242 14.57 -9.86 -5.88
N LEU A 243 15.67 -9.09 -5.81
CA LEU A 243 16.86 -9.52 -5.09
C LEU A 243 16.56 -9.75 -3.61
N SER A 244 15.84 -8.81 -2.99
CA SER A 244 15.38 -8.92 -1.60
C SER A 244 14.50 -10.15 -1.37
N MET A 245 13.57 -10.44 -2.30
CA MET A 245 12.75 -11.67 -2.29
C MET A 245 13.60 -12.95 -2.27
N LEU A 246 14.55 -13.04 -3.19
CA LEU A 246 15.40 -14.23 -3.38
C LEU A 246 16.33 -14.45 -2.18
N LEU A 247 16.83 -13.37 -1.58
CA LEU A 247 17.69 -13.42 -0.40
C LEU A 247 16.91 -13.56 0.92
N GLY A 248 15.58 -13.41 0.89
CA GLY A 248 14.73 -13.44 2.08
C GLY A 248 15.03 -12.30 3.06
N ARG A 249 15.50 -11.15 2.58
CA ARG A 249 15.85 -9.97 3.40
C ARG A 249 15.57 -8.66 2.67
N ARG A 250 15.32 -7.59 3.42
CA ARG A 250 15.17 -6.23 2.89
C ARG A 250 16.52 -5.55 2.83
#